data_AF-Q20YD5-F1
#
_entry.id   AF-Q20YD5-F1
#
_cell.length_a   1.000
_cell.length_b   1.000
_cell.length_c   1.000
_cell.angle_alpha   90.00
_cell.angle_beta   90.00
_cell.angle_gamma   90.00
#
_symmetry.space_group_name_H-M   'P 1'
#
loop_
_entity.id
_entity.type
_entity.pdbx_description
1 polymer ?
#
loop_
_entity_poly.entity_id
_entity_poly.type
_entity_poly.pdbx_seq_one_letter_code
_entity_poly.pdbx_strand_id
1 'polypeptide(L)'
;MLSRFIAILIVVATCGLAPVRAQDAAAPFDGDLQRLAEILGALHYLRGICGANEGTKWRNEMQALVDAETPSGERRTRMIAGFNRGYNGFQQTYRTCTPAADIAIRRYLEEGSRISRDLTARYAN
;
A
#
# COMPACT_ATOMS: atom_id res chain seq x y z
N MET A 1 22.74 58.65 39.35
CA MET A 1 23.62 58.84 38.18
C MET A 1 24.06 57.46 37.71
N LEU A 2 23.41 56.94 36.66
CA LEU A 2 24.04 56.68 35.34
C LEU A 2 24.79 55.33 35.34
N SER A 3 24.57 54.33 34.50
CA SER A 3 23.60 54.02 33.46
C SER A 3 23.93 52.57 33.03
N ARG A 4 22.92 51.70 33.03
CA ARG A 4 22.58 50.71 31.98
C ARG A 4 23.74 50.12 31.16
N PHE A 5 24.03 48.84 31.33
CA PHE A 5 24.46 47.97 30.22
C PHE A 5 23.68 46.65 30.28
N ILE A 6 22.62 46.63 29.48
CA ILE A 6 21.72 45.50 29.25
C ILE A 6 22.45 44.52 28.33
N ALA A 7 22.81 43.35 28.85
CA ALA A 7 23.28 42.24 28.02
C ALA A 7 22.06 41.60 27.34
N ILE A 8 21.86 41.93 26.06
CA ILE A 8 20.83 41.35 25.20
C ILE A 8 21.27 39.92 24.84
N LEU A 9 20.62 38.93 25.45
CA LEU A 9 20.77 37.52 25.13
C LEU A 9 19.86 37.21 23.93
N ILE A 10 20.46 37.18 22.73
CA ILE A 10 19.76 36.86 21.48
C ILE A 10 19.41 35.38 21.50
N VAL A 11 18.15 35.06 21.81
CA VAL A 11 17.55 33.75 21.59
C VAL A 11 17.24 33.63 20.11
N VAL A 12 18.13 32.98 19.35
CA VAL A 12 17.85 32.57 17.97
C VAL A 12 16.87 31.42 18.01
N ALA A 13 15.58 31.73 17.97
CA ALA A 13 14.52 30.77 17.73
C ALA A 13 14.62 30.30 16.28
N THR A 14 15.39 29.25 16.03
CA THR A 14 15.30 28.48 14.79
C THR A 14 13.94 27.78 14.76
N CYS A 15 12.92 28.48 14.27
CA CYS A 15 11.67 27.87 13.83
C CYS A 15 12.02 26.84 12.76
N GLY A 16 11.94 25.55 13.13
CA GLY A 16 12.05 24.46 12.20
C GLY A 16 10.95 24.59 11.14
N LEU A 17 11.34 25.07 9.96
CA LEU A 17 10.60 24.84 8.73
C LEU A 17 10.65 23.34 8.44
N ALA A 18 9.78 22.59 9.11
CA ALA A 18 9.48 21.23 8.67
C ALA A 18 8.94 21.36 7.23
N PRO A 19 9.52 20.64 6.26
CA PRO A 19 8.99 20.66 4.91
C PRO A 19 7.56 20.13 4.97
N VAL A 20 6.59 21.00 4.70
CA VAL A 20 5.21 20.60 4.39
C VAL A 20 5.30 19.80 3.10
N ARG A 21 5.39 18.48 3.24
CA ARG A 21 5.11 17.59 2.12
C ARG A 21 3.65 17.81 1.78
N ALA A 22 3.38 18.43 0.64
CA ALA A 22 2.07 18.39 0.02
C ALA A 22 1.72 16.90 -0.11
N GLN A 23 0.85 16.41 0.77
CA GLN A 23 0.17 15.15 0.53
C GLN A 23 -0.65 15.41 -0.72
N ASP A 24 -0.29 14.78 -1.84
CA ASP A 24 -1.18 14.69 -2.98
C ASP A 24 -2.53 14.24 -2.40
N ALA A 25 -3.55 15.09 -2.54
CA ALA A 25 -4.86 14.81 -1.98
C ALA A 25 -5.27 13.41 -2.45
N ALA A 26 -5.61 12.53 -1.50
CA ALA A 26 -5.85 11.13 -1.81
C ALA A 26 -6.89 11.02 -2.94
N ALA A 27 -6.50 10.37 -4.03
CA ALA A 27 -7.42 10.20 -5.15
C ALA A 27 -8.60 9.33 -4.70
N PRO A 28 -9.82 9.53 -5.22
CA PRO A 28 -10.98 8.73 -4.82
C PRO A 28 -10.78 7.22 -4.96
N PHE A 29 -9.89 6.78 -5.85
CA PHE A 29 -9.56 5.38 -6.13
C PHE A 29 -8.36 4.84 -5.34
N ASP A 30 -7.65 5.66 -4.54
CA ASP A 30 -6.45 5.22 -3.81
C ASP A 30 -6.77 4.08 -2.83
N GLY A 31 -7.96 4.08 -2.23
CA GLY A 31 -8.42 3.01 -1.35
C GLY A 31 -8.62 1.68 -2.08
N ASP A 32 -9.19 1.73 -3.29
CA ASP A 32 -9.40 0.56 -4.14
C ASP A 32 -8.08 -0.03 -4.61
N LEU A 33 -7.11 0.82 -5.00
CA LEU A 33 -5.75 0.40 -5.35
C LEU A 33 -5.04 -0.29 -4.18
N GLN A 34 -5.15 0.29 -2.97
CA GLN A 34 -4.55 -0.30 -1.77
C GLN A 34 -5.19 -1.64 -1.41
N ARG A 35 -6.51 -1.77 -1.57
CA ARG A 35 -7.23 -3.03 -1.34
C ARG A 35 -6.85 -4.08 -2.38
N LEU A 36 -6.78 -3.71 -3.65
CA LEU A 36 -6.37 -4.61 -4.73
C LEU A 36 -4.94 -5.12 -4.50
N ALA A 37 -4.01 -4.24 -4.11
CA ALA A 37 -2.64 -4.63 -3.76
C ALA A 37 -2.59 -5.65 -2.61
N GLU A 38 -3.39 -5.45 -1.56
CA GLU A 38 -3.51 -6.38 -0.43
C GLU A 38 -4.05 -7.75 -0.86
N ILE A 39 -5.04 -7.77 -1.74
CA ILE A 39 -5.59 -9.00 -2.34
C ILE A 39 -4.52 -9.76 -3.12
N LEU A 40 -3.73 -9.06 -3.95
CA LEU A 40 -2.64 -9.67 -4.72
C LEU A 40 -1.58 -10.28 -3.80
N GLY A 41 -1.26 -9.64 -2.68
CA GLY A 41 -0.35 -10.18 -1.65
C GLY A 41 -0.90 -11.44 -0.98
N ALA A 42 -2.17 -11.43 -0.59
CA ALA A 42 -2.85 -12.58 0.00
C ALA A 42 -2.88 -13.77 -0.98
N LEU A 43 -3.25 -13.53 -2.24
CA LEU A 43 -3.24 -14.55 -3.29
C LEU A 43 -1.84 -15.07 -3.54
N HIS A 44 -0.84 -14.20 -3.56
CA HIS A 44 0.55 -14.61 -3.74
C HIS A 44 1.00 -15.64 -2.70
N TYR A 45 0.65 -15.44 -1.42
CA TYR A 45 0.95 -16.40 -0.36
C TYR A 45 0.09 -17.66 -0.47
N LEU A 46 -1.23 -17.49 -0.45
CA LEU A 46 -2.20 -18.60 -0.36
C LEU A 46 -2.09 -19.55 -1.55
N ARG A 47 -1.91 -19.03 -2.76
CA ARG A 47 -1.73 -19.84 -3.97
C ARG A 47 -0.38 -20.54 -4.01
N GLY A 48 0.62 -20.04 -3.28
CA GLY A 48 1.89 -20.73 -3.11
C GLY A 48 1.78 -22.02 -2.28
N ILE A 49 0.88 -22.04 -1.29
CA ILE A 49 0.68 -23.21 -0.41
C ILE A 49 -0.50 -24.12 -0.84
N CYS A 50 -1.47 -23.59 -1.59
CA CYS A 50 -2.65 -24.33 -2.09
C CYS A 50 -2.60 -24.65 -3.60
N GLY A 51 -1.73 -24.01 -4.37
CA GLY A 51 -1.64 -24.17 -5.82
C GLY A 51 -0.47 -25.05 -6.25
N ALA A 52 -0.56 -25.62 -7.45
CA ALA A 52 0.43 -26.60 -7.93
C ALA A 52 1.60 -26.04 -8.76
N ASN A 53 1.62 -24.73 -9.09
CA ASN A 53 2.76 -23.96 -9.63
C ASN A 53 2.27 -22.68 -10.36
N GLU A 54 1.83 -21.65 -9.64
CA GLU A 54 1.54 -20.36 -10.30
C GLU A 54 2.75 -19.42 -10.37
N GLY A 55 3.90 -19.85 -9.82
CA GLY A 55 5.16 -19.12 -9.86
C GLY A 55 5.00 -17.68 -9.35
N THR A 56 5.40 -16.71 -10.18
CA THR A 56 5.39 -15.28 -9.83
C THR A 56 4.14 -14.54 -10.28
N LYS A 57 3.10 -15.23 -10.78
CA LYS A 57 1.89 -14.61 -11.36
C LYS A 57 1.40 -13.38 -10.56
N TRP A 58 1.05 -13.57 -9.30
CA TRP A 58 0.48 -12.52 -8.45
C TRP A 58 1.45 -11.38 -8.13
N ARG A 59 2.76 -11.66 -8.07
CA ARG A 59 3.78 -10.61 -7.97
C ARG A 59 3.88 -9.80 -9.26
N ASN A 60 3.77 -10.45 -10.42
CA ASN A 60 3.78 -9.76 -11.71
C ASN A 60 2.54 -8.88 -11.87
N GLU A 61 1.36 -9.35 -11.46
CA GLU A 61 0.13 -8.52 -11.44
C GLU A 61 0.30 -7.29 -10.53
N MET A 62 0.90 -7.47 -9.35
CA MET A 62 1.20 -6.35 -8.45
C MET A 62 2.17 -5.36 -9.07
N GLN A 63 3.20 -5.86 -9.76
CA GLN A 63 4.16 -5.01 -10.46
C GLN A 63 3.49 -4.22 -11.59
N ALA A 64 2.65 -4.87 -12.40
CA ALA A 64 1.89 -4.21 -13.45
C ALA A 64 0.95 -3.13 -12.91
N LEU A 65 0.29 -3.38 -11.77
CA LEU A 65 -0.53 -2.37 -11.09
C LEU A 65 0.28 -1.15 -10.66
N VAL A 66 1.45 -1.37 -10.04
CA VAL A 66 2.34 -0.27 -9.63
C VAL A 66 2.81 0.54 -10.83
N ASP A 67 3.22 -0.14 -11.90
CA ASP A 67 3.76 0.50 -13.10
C ASP A 67 2.70 1.31 -13.84
N ALA A 68 1.43 0.86 -13.84
CA ALA A 68 0.31 1.56 -14.44
C ALA A 68 -0.10 2.80 -13.64
N GLU A 69 -0.16 2.71 -12.32
CA GLU A 69 -0.77 3.74 -11.47
C GLU A 69 0.23 4.77 -10.92
N THR A 70 1.44 4.32 -10.55
CA THR A 70 2.46 5.17 -9.92
C THR A 70 3.82 4.47 -9.81
N PRO A 71 4.77 4.75 -10.71
CA PRO A 71 6.09 4.10 -10.65
C PRO A 71 6.93 4.54 -9.43
N SER A 72 6.58 5.64 -8.74
CA SER A 72 7.29 6.13 -7.55
C SER A 72 6.42 7.01 -6.64
N GLY A 73 6.84 7.21 -5.39
CA GLY A 73 6.18 8.12 -4.44
C GLY A 73 5.33 7.44 -3.37
N GLU A 74 4.45 8.23 -2.74
CA GLU A 74 3.67 7.78 -1.58
C GLU A 74 2.63 6.72 -1.95
N ARG A 75 1.90 6.91 -3.06
CA ARG A 75 0.91 5.93 -3.55
C ARG A 75 1.55 4.56 -3.79
N ARG A 76 2.74 4.51 -4.43
CA ARG A 76 3.52 3.27 -4.58
C ARG A 76 3.80 2.62 -3.23
N THR A 77 4.24 3.42 -2.27
CA THR A 77 4.55 2.95 -0.91
C THR A 77 3.34 2.35 -0.23
N ARG A 78 2.16 2.97 -0.35
CA ARG A 78 0.89 2.46 0.20
C ARG A 78 0.48 1.14 -0.44
N MET A 79 0.60 1.01 -1.75
CA MET A 79 0.28 -0.25 -2.44
C MET A 79 1.23 -1.39 -2.03
N ILE A 80 2.55 -1.13 -1.99
CA ILE A 80 3.53 -2.13 -1.53
C ILE A 80 3.24 -2.55 -0.09
N ALA A 81 2.91 -1.59 0.79
CA ALA A 81 2.49 -1.90 2.15
C ALA A 81 1.23 -2.76 2.18
N GLY A 82 0.25 -2.50 1.31
CA GLY A 82 -0.93 -3.35 1.12
C GLY A 82 -0.59 -4.78 0.75
N PHE A 83 0.21 -4.97 -0.30
CA PHE A 83 0.68 -6.29 -0.72
C PHE A 83 1.35 -7.05 0.44
N ASN A 84 2.29 -6.40 1.13
CA ASN A 84 2.99 -7.02 2.25
C ASN A 84 2.06 -7.37 3.41
N ARG A 85 1.05 -6.53 3.72
CA ARG A 85 0.04 -6.84 4.74
C ARG A 85 -0.76 -8.10 4.38
N GLY A 86 -1.24 -8.20 3.14
CA GLY A 86 -2.00 -9.36 2.67
C GLY A 86 -1.16 -10.64 2.73
N TYR A 87 0.08 -10.59 2.25
CA TYR A 87 1.01 -11.72 2.29
C TYR A 87 1.31 -12.16 3.73
N ASN A 88 1.76 -11.23 4.58
CA ASN A 88 2.18 -11.53 5.94
C ASN A 88 1.02 -11.97 6.84
N GLY A 89 -0.20 -11.48 6.60
CA GLY A 89 -1.39 -11.87 7.37
C GLY A 89 -1.71 -13.36 7.23
N PHE A 90 -1.66 -13.88 6.00
CA PHE A 90 -1.86 -15.31 5.77
C PHE A 90 -0.64 -16.15 6.13
N GLN A 91 0.57 -15.61 5.96
CA GLN A 91 1.80 -16.30 6.38
C GLN A 91 1.85 -16.63 7.86
N GLN A 92 1.33 -15.74 8.70
CA GLN A 92 1.27 -15.97 10.14
C GLN A 92 0.29 -17.08 10.52
N THR A 93 -0.77 -17.28 9.72
CA THR A 93 -1.91 -18.14 10.09
C THR A 93 -1.87 -19.52 9.43
N TYR A 94 -1.42 -19.62 8.18
CA TYR A 94 -1.44 -20.87 7.42
C TYR A 94 -0.03 -21.32 7.05
N ARG A 95 0.32 -22.57 7.33
CA ARG A 95 1.59 -23.20 6.91
C ARG A 95 1.41 -24.25 5.82
N THR A 96 0.22 -24.80 5.71
CA THR A 96 -0.20 -25.75 4.68
C THR A 96 -1.57 -25.32 4.16
N CYS A 97 -1.94 -25.83 2.98
CA CYS A 97 -3.29 -25.57 2.48
C CYS A 97 -4.34 -26.18 3.41
N THR A 98 -5.42 -25.43 3.62
CA THR A 98 -6.60 -25.87 4.37
C THR A 98 -7.86 -25.52 3.60
N PRO A 99 -9.02 -26.17 3.88
CA PRO A 99 -10.28 -25.79 3.24
C PRO A 99 -10.66 -24.32 3.43
N ALA A 100 -10.29 -23.73 4.59
CA ALA A 100 -10.51 -22.30 4.86
C ALA A 100 -9.62 -21.41 3.99
N ALA A 101 -8.37 -21.80 3.74
CA ALA A 101 -7.46 -21.11 2.83
C ALA A 101 -8.00 -21.12 1.38
N ASP A 102 -8.53 -22.25 0.90
CA ASP A 102 -9.15 -22.34 -0.42
C ASP A 102 -10.39 -21.45 -0.56
N ILE A 103 -11.20 -21.35 0.49
CA ILE A 103 -12.34 -20.43 0.52
C ILE A 103 -11.85 -18.97 0.44
N ALA A 104 -10.81 -18.61 1.18
CA ALA A 104 -10.23 -17.27 1.14
C ALA A 104 -9.71 -16.92 -0.26
N ILE A 105 -9.02 -17.85 -0.92
CA ILE A 105 -8.56 -17.69 -2.31
C ILE A 105 -9.74 -17.33 -3.24
N ARG A 106 -10.82 -18.11 -3.23
CA ARG A 106 -11.98 -17.87 -4.11
C ARG A 106 -12.60 -16.49 -3.89
N ARG A 107 -12.80 -16.12 -2.62
CA ARG A 107 -13.35 -14.80 -2.25
C ARG A 107 -12.45 -13.65 -2.71
N TYR A 108 -11.14 -13.79 -2.57
CA TYR A 108 -10.20 -12.77 -3.01
C TYR A 108 -10.08 -12.66 -4.53
N LEU A 109 -10.21 -13.76 -5.26
CA LEU A 109 -10.30 -13.71 -6.72
C LEU A 109 -11.56 -12.95 -7.18
N GLU A 110 -12.70 -13.24 -6.56
CA GLU A 110 -13.96 -12.54 -6.85
C GLU A 110 -13.87 -11.04 -6.52
N GLU A 111 -13.37 -10.71 -5.33
CA GLU A 111 -13.24 -9.33 -4.88
C GLU A 111 -12.24 -8.54 -5.73
N GLY A 112 -11.05 -9.09 -5.97
CA GLY A 112 -10.02 -8.43 -6.80
C GLY A 112 -10.50 -8.20 -8.23
N SER A 113 -11.22 -9.18 -8.80
CA SER A 113 -11.83 -9.05 -10.13
C SER A 113 -12.90 -7.96 -10.18
N ARG A 114 -13.71 -7.81 -9.13
CA ARG A 114 -14.68 -6.71 -9.02
C ARG A 114 -14.00 -5.35 -8.92
N ILE A 115 -13.02 -5.20 -8.03
CA ILE A 115 -12.29 -3.93 -7.86
C ILE A 115 -11.60 -3.49 -9.15
N SER A 116 -10.91 -4.42 -9.83
CA SER A 116 -10.25 -4.12 -11.11
C SER A 116 -11.22 -3.63 -12.20
N ARG A 117 -12.41 -4.25 -12.29
CA ARG A 117 -13.48 -3.79 -13.21
C ARG A 117 -14.03 -2.42 -12.81
N ASP A 118 -14.30 -2.20 -11.53
CA ASP A 118 -14.85 -0.93 -11.03
C ASP A 118 -13.87 0.23 -11.25
N LEU A 119 -12.57 -0.01 -11.02
CA LEU A 119 -11.51 0.97 -11.28
C LEU A 119 -11.48 1.39 -12.75
N THR A 120 -11.48 0.40 -13.66
CA THR A 120 -11.46 0.66 -15.10
C THR A 120 -12.73 1.38 -15.54
N ALA A 121 -13.90 0.92 -15.09
CA ALA A 121 -15.19 1.49 -15.50
C ALA A 121 -15.41 2.94 -15.04
N ARG A 122 -14.76 3.35 -13.95
CA ARG A 122 -14.98 4.67 -13.33
C ARG A 122 -13.86 5.66 -13.63
N TYR A 123 -12.63 5.20 -13.87
CA TYR A 123 -11.45 6.05 -13.87
C TYR A 123 -10.53 5.87 -15.09
N ALA A 124 -10.76 4.89 -15.98
CA ALA A 124 -10.02 4.80 -17.23
C ALA A 124 -10.58 5.84 -18.23
N ASN A 125 -9.90 6.99 -18.34
CA ASN A 125 -10.10 8.00 -19.38
C ASN A 125 -8.85 8.10 -20.25
#